data_AF-C1B6V0-F1
#
_entry.id   AF-C1B6V0-F1
#
_cell.length_a   1.000
_cell.length_b   1.000
_cell.length_c   1.000
_cell.angle_alpha   90.00
_cell.angle_beta   90.00
_cell.angle_gamma   90.00
#
_symmetry.space_group_name_H-M   'P 1'
#
loop_
_entity.id
_entity.type
_entity.pdbx_description
1 polymer ?
#
loop_
_entity_poly.entity_id
_entity_poly.type
_entity_poly.pdbx_seq_one_letter_code
_entity_poly.pdbx_strand_id
1 'polypeptide(L)'
;MQYLVSVIDDKNNPGSTDRQPAISEFNERLIADGYWVFAGGLADTTTATVIDNRGEQAVFSDGPFVESKEYLAGVWVWEAPDLDVALALAAEASKICDRKIEVRPFQ
;
A
#
# COMPACT_ATOMS: atom_id res chain seq x y z
N MET A 1 9.08 -6.79 14.11
CA MET A 1 9.65 -6.52 12.79
C MET A 1 8.70 -5.63 12.00
N GLN A 2 9.23 -4.70 11.21
CA GLN A 2 8.41 -3.83 10.37
C GLN A 2 8.23 -4.40 8.96
N TYR A 3 7.03 -4.22 8.41
CA TYR A 3 6.66 -4.65 7.07
C TYR A 3 6.03 -3.51 6.28
N LEU A 4 6.47 -3.33 5.04
CA LEU A 4 5.75 -2.58 4.03
C LEU A 4 4.66 -3.48 3.46
N VAL A 5 3.43 -2.97 3.45
CA VAL A 5 2.27 -3.67 2.92
C VAL A 5 1.71 -2.83 1.78
N SER A 6 2.00 -3.26 0.56
CA SER A 6 1.61 -2.56 -0.65
C SER A 6 0.18 -2.94 -1.04
N VAL A 7 -0.68 -1.95 -1.25
CA VAL A 7 -2.04 -2.14 -1.77
C VAL A 7 -2.03 -1.94 -3.27
N ILE A 8 -2.24 -3.02 -4.01
CA ILE A 8 -2.09 -3.06 -5.46
C ILE A 8 -3.48 -3.12 -6.10
N ASP A 9 -3.76 -2.15 -6.94
CA ASP A 9 -5.00 -2.05 -7.72
C ASP A 9 -4.72 -2.27 -9.21
N ASP A 10 -5.77 -2.52 -9.98
CA ASP A 10 -5.69 -2.89 -11.40
C ASP A 10 -6.57 -1.97 -12.25
N LYS A 11 -5.99 -1.31 -13.26
CA LYS A 11 -6.72 -0.37 -14.13
C LYS A 11 -7.92 -0.98 -14.84
N ASN A 12 -7.88 -2.28 -15.14
CA ASN A 12 -8.93 -2.97 -15.89
C ASN A 12 -9.92 -3.72 -14.98
N ASN A 13 -9.57 -3.90 -13.70
CA ASN A 13 -10.42 -4.56 -12.71
C ASN A 13 -10.19 -3.92 -11.33
N PRO A 14 -10.60 -2.66 -11.15
CA PRO A 14 -10.31 -1.93 -9.94
C PRO A 14 -11.07 -2.51 -8.75
N GLY A 15 -10.46 -2.47 -7.57
CA GLY A 15 -11.13 -2.82 -6.32
C GLY A 15 -12.27 -1.85 -5.99
N SER A 16 -13.28 -2.32 -5.25
CA SER A 16 -14.43 -1.51 -4.89
C SER A 16 -14.05 -0.21 -4.15
N THR A 17 -14.83 0.84 -4.38
CA THR A 17 -14.64 2.18 -3.78
C THR A 17 -15.43 2.38 -2.49
N ASP A 18 -16.35 1.47 -2.17
CA ASP A 18 -17.22 1.53 -0.98
C ASP A 18 -16.61 0.87 0.27
N ARG A 19 -15.32 0.53 0.23
CA ARG A 19 -14.63 -0.24 1.27
C ARG A 19 -14.14 0.59 2.45
N GLN A 20 -14.18 1.91 2.36
CA GLN A 20 -13.62 2.82 3.36
C GLN A 20 -14.09 2.52 4.79
N PRO A 21 -15.38 2.26 5.07
CA PRO A 21 -15.82 1.94 6.44
C PRO A 21 -15.17 0.67 6.99
N ALA A 22 -15.11 -0.40 6.20
CA ALA A 22 -14.50 -1.67 6.61
C ALA A 22 -12.97 -1.56 6.78
N ILE A 23 -12.32 -0.75 5.93
CA ILE A 23 -10.90 -0.43 6.05
C ILE A 23 -10.65 0.35 7.35
N SER A 24 -11.48 1.33 7.67
CA SER A 24 -11.36 2.09 8.93
C SER A 24 -11.49 1.18 10.15
N GLU A 25 -12.48 0.29 10.16
CA GLU A 25 -12.66 -0.68 11.26
C GLU A 25 -11.46 -1.63 11.41
N PHE A 26 -10.90 -2.10 10.29
CA PHE A 26 -9.68 -2.92 10.31
C PHE A 26 -8.48 -2.15 10.87
N ASN A 27 -8.34 -0.87 10.47
CA ASN A 27 -7.28 0.00 10.97
C ASN A 27 -7.39 0.23 12.48
N GLU A 28 -8.60 0.40 13.01
CA GLU A 28 -8.84 0.51 14.45
C GLU A 28 -8.40 -0.75 15.20
N ARG A 29 -8.65 -1.95 14.64
CA ARG A 29 -8.14 -3.21 15.22
C ARG A 29 -6.61 -3.28 15.19
N LEU A 30 -5.99 -2.94 14.06
CA LEU A 30 -4.52 -2.91 13.96
C LEU A 30 -3.89 -1.97 14.99
N ILE A 31 -4.53 -0.83 15.28
CA ILE A 31 -4.08 0.10 16.32
C ILE A 31 -4.24 -0.52 17.70
N ALA A 32 -5.41 -1.07 18.01
CA ALA A 32 -5.70 -1.68 19.31
C ALA A 32 -4.77 -2.85 19.63
N ASP A 33 -4.45 -3.67 18.62
CA ASP A 33 -3.59 -4.85 18.74
C ASP A 33 -2.10 -4.52 18.68
N GLY A 34 -1.74 -3.24 18.46
CA GLY A 34 -0.35 -2.76 18.42
C GLY A 34 0.41 -3.09 17.14
N TYR A 35 -0.30 -3.49 16.07
CA TYR A 35 0.31 -3.78 14.77
C TYR A 35 0.47 -2.54 13.88
N TRP A 36 -0.23 -1.45 14.16
CA TRP A 36 -0.23 -0.25 13.33
C TRP A 36 1.04 0.60 13.51
N VAL A 37 1.68 0.96 12.38
CA VAL A 37 2.65 2.05 12.33
C VAL A 37 2.14 3.20 11.47
N PHE A 38 1.64 2.91 10.26
CA PHE A 38 1.11 3.91 9.32
C PHE A 38 0.11 3.29 8.34
N ALA A 39 -0.82 4.09 7.80
CA ALA A 39 -1.50 3.78 6.55
C ALA A 39 -1.91 5.03 5.78
N GLY A 40 -2.01 4.90 4.47
CA GLY A 40 -2.54 5.94 3.60
C GLY A 40 -2.96 5.39 2.24
N GLY A 41 -4.14 5.80 1.77
CA GLY A 41 -4.49 5.70 0.36
C GLY A 41 -3.70 6.72 -0.45
N LEU A 42 -3.28 6.34 -1.65
CA LEU A 42 -2.57 7.20 -2.57
C LEU A 42 -3.55 7.82 -3.57
N ALA A 43 -3.23 9.02 -4.04
CA ALA A 43 -3.94 9.64 -5.16
C ALA A 43 -3.69 8.87 -6.46
N ASP A 44 -4.48 9.17 -7.50
CA ASP A 44 -4.33 8.55 -8.81
C ASP A 44 -2.89 8.73 -9.36
N THR A 45 -2.41 7.74 -10.11
CA THR A 45 -1.05 7.72 -10.67
C THR A 45 -0.71 8.95 -11.54
N THR A 46 -1.71 9.61 -12.13
CA THR A 46 -1.54 10.84 -12.91
C THR A 46 -1.10 12.05 -12.07
N THR A 47 -1.26 11.99 -10.74
CA THR A 47 -0.81 13.03 -9.81
C THR A 47 0.65 12.87 -9.37
N ALA A 48 1.29 11.76 -9.72
CA ALA A 48 2.65 11.47 -9.32
C ALA A 48 3.67 12.30 -10.10
N THR A 49 4.84 12.51 -9.49
CA THR A 49 6.03 13.06 -10.14
C THR A 49 7.22 12.19 -9.76
N VAL A 50 7.94 11.69 -10.74
CA VAL A 50 9.18 10.93 -10.57
C VAL A 50 10.36 11.88 -10.69
N ILE A 51 11.32 11.75 -9.78
CA ILE A 51 12.52 12.58 -9.72
C ILE A 51 13.75 11.70 -9.85
N ASP A 52 14.61 11.99 -10.81
CA ASP A 52 15.92 11.36 -10.95
C ASP A 52 17.03 12.40 -10.88
N ASN A 53 17.84 12.34 -9.83
CA ASN A 53 18.98 13.23 -9.61
C ASN A 53 20.33 12.47 -9.59
N ARG A 54 20.43 11.37 -10.34
CA ARG A 54 21.68 10.59 -10.46
C ARG A 54 22.65 11.14 -11.51
N GLY A 55 22.17 12.02 -12.38
CA GLY A 55 22.97 12.70 -13.41
C GLY A 55 23.57 14.03 -12.91
N GLU A 56 23.96 14.89 -13.85
CA GLU A 56 24.51 16.22 -13.54
C GLU A 56 23.45 17.20 -13.00
N GLN A 57 22.18 17.00 -13.36
CA GLN A 57 21.05 17.83 -12.95
C GLN A 57 19.83 16.94 -12.66
N ALA A 58 18.96 17.42 -11.77
CA ALA A 58 17.71 16.74 -11.44
C ALA A 58 16.73 16.79 -12.62
N VAL A 59 16.21 15.62 -12.99
CA VAL A 59 15.14 15.45 -13.98
C VAL A 59 13.84 15.14 -13.26
N PHE A 60 12.77 15.84 -13.63
CA PHE A 60 11.42 15.66 -13.10
C PHE A 60 10.53 15.16 -14.23
N SER A 61 9.75 14.12 -13.97
CA SER A 61 8.85 13.51 -14.95
C SER A 61 7.47 13.32 -14.34
N ASP A 62 6.44 13.77 -15.06
CA ASP A 62 5.05 13.59 -14.63
C ASP A 62 4.63 12.12 -14.75
N GLY A 63 3.76 11.68 -13.85
CA GLY A 63 3.25 10.32 -13.80
C GLY A 63 4.04 9.38 -12.86
N PRO A 64 3.67 8.09 -12.82
CA PRO A 64 4.24 7.12 -11.88
C PRO A 64 5.65 6.65 -12.30
N PHE A 65 6.35 5.98 -11.38
CA PHE A 65 7.68 5.38 -11.63
C PHE A 65 7.69 4.33 -12.74
N VAL A 66 6.54 3.72 -13.02
CA VAL A 66 6.35 2.78 -14.13
C VAL A 66 4.91 2.89 -14.64
N GLU A 67 4.76 2.95 -15.96
CA GLU A 67 3.46 2.78 -16.58
C GLU A 67 3.11 1.30 -16.65
N SER A 68 2.10 0.92 -15.88
CA SER A 68 1.72 -0.47 -15.67
C SER A 68 0.20 -0.60 -15.60
N LYS A 69 -0.31 -1.83 -15.82
CA LYS A 69 -1.71 -2.19 -15.58
C LYS A 69 -2.04 -2.16 -14.09
N GLU A 70 -1.13 -2.67 -13.27
CA GLU A 70 -1.24 -2.66 -11.81
C GLU A 70 -0.46 -1.48 -11.23
N TYR A 71 -0.98 -0.88 -10.16
CA TYR A 71 -0.35 0.27 -9.53
C TYR A 71 -0.58 0.28 -8.02
N LEU A 72 0.26 1.04 -7.32
CA LEU A 72 0.14 1.20 -5.87
C LEU A 72 -0.97 2.20 -5.56
N ALA A 73 -2.07 1.71 -4.98
CA ALA A 73 -3.23 2.51 -4.59
C ALA A 73 -3.20 2.94 -3.12
N GLY A 74 -2.29 2.36 -2.34
CA GLY A 74 -2.19 2.63 -0.91
C GLY A 74 -1.05 1.85 -0.28
N VAL A 75 -0.74 2.19 0.96
CA VAL A 75 0.23 1.47 1.78
C VAL A 75 -0.28 1.33 3.20
N TRP A 76 0.06 0.22 3.83
CA TRP A 76 0.22 0.14 5.28
C TRP A 76 1.70 -0.06 5.62
N VAL A 77 2.08 0.37 6.81
CA VAL A 77 3.28 -0.08 7.51
C VAL A 77 2.81 -0.74 8.80
N TRP A 78 3.22 -1.99 9.01
CA TRP A 78 2.88 -2.76 10.20
C TRP A 78 4.14 -3.10 10.99
N GLU A 79 3.98 -3.18 12.30
CA GLU A 79 4.89 -3.85 13.22
C GLU A 79 4.27 -5.22 13.55
N ALA A 80 4.97 -6.32 13.32
CA ALA A 80 4.49 -7.66 13.68
C ALA A 80 5.63 -8.52 14.25
N PRO A 81 5.32 -9.53 15.10
CA PRO A 81 6.35 -10.39 15.69
C PRO A 81 7.22 -11.11 14.64
N ASP A 82 6.58 -11.59 13.57
CA ASP A 82 7.20 -12.36 12.50
C ASP A 82 6.39 -12.23 11.18
N LEU A 83 6.86 -12.89 10.13
CA LEU A 83 6.28 -12.81 8.79
C LEU A 83 4.93 -13.53 8.73
N ASP A 84 4.75 -14.61 9.49
CA ASP A 84 3.53 -15.40 9.46
C ASP A 84 2.34 -14.58 10.01
N VAL A 85 2.56 -13.83 11.09
CA VAL A 85 1.56 -12.87 11.60
C VAL A 85 1.23 -11.80 10.56
N ALA A 86 2.24 -11.22 9.90
CA ALA A 86 2.02 -10.20 8.88
C ALA A 86 1.25 -10.75 7.67
N LEU A 87 1.53 -11.98 7.23
CA LEU A 87 0.83 -12.62 6.11
C LEU A 87 -0.64 -12.96 6.45
N ALA A 88 -0.92 -13.37 7.69
CA ALA A 88 -2.29 -13.61 8.14
C ALA A 88 -3.12 -12.31 8.12
N LEU A 89 -2.56 -11.21 8.65
CA LEU A 89 -3.18 -9.88 8.59
C LEU A 89 -3.37 -9.41 7.14
N ALA A 90 -2.39 -9.66 6.26
CA ALA A 90 -2.46 -9.27 4.86
C ALA A 90 -3.54 -10.00 4.06
N ALA A 91 -3.79 -11.28 4.37
CA ALA A 91 -4.87 -12.03 3.75
C ALA A 91 -6.25 -11.45 4.13
N GLU A 92 -6.44 -11.07 5.39
CA GLU A 92 -7.64 -10.37 5.85
C GLU A 92 -7.76 -8.99 5.18
N ALA A 93 -6.68 -8.20 5.21
CA ALA A 93 -6.62 -6.86 4.62
C ALA A 93 -6.97 -6.89 3.13
N SER A 94 -6.43 -7.84 2.36
CA SER A 94 -6.70 -8.00 0.92
C SER A 94 -8.20 -8.17 0.64
N LYS A 95 -8.87 -9.00 1.45
CA LYS A 95 -10.33 -9.19 1.35
C LYS A 95 -11.08 -7.93 1.78
N ILE A 96 -10.61 -7.23 2.81
CA ILE A 96 -11.26 -6.01 3.32
C ILE A 96 -11.16 -4.86 2.32
N CYS A 97 -10.00 -4.61 1.73
CA CYS A 97 -9.80 -3.52 0.79
C CYS A 97 -10.13 -3.86 -0.67
N ASP A 98 -10.50 -5.12 -0.94
CA ASP A 98 -10.85 -5.65 -2.26
C ASP A 98 -9.72 -5.45 -3.29
N ARG A 99 -8.48 -5.65 -2.85
CA ARG A 99 -7.26 -5.41 -3.64
C ARG A 99 -6.20 -6.45 -3.33
N LYS A 100 -5.21 -6.57 -4.22
CA LYS A 100 -4.04 -7.42 -3.98
C LYS A 100 -3.14 -6.76 -2.94
N ILE A 101 -2.48 -7.59 -2.14
CA ILE A 101 -1.53 -7.16 -1.12
C ILE A 101 -0.19 -7.84 -1.35
N GLU A 102 0.87 -7.05 -1.30
CA GLU A 102 2.25 -7.54 -1.20
C GLU A 102 2.80 -7.19 0.19
N VAL A 103 3.41 -8.16 0.88
CA VAL A 103 4.05 -7.96 2.18
C VAL A 103 5.55 -8.09 2.03
N ARG A 104 6.30 -7.09 2.49
CA ARG A 104 7.77 -7.06 2.39
C ARG A 104 8.39 -6.57 3.69
N PRO A 105 9.35 -7.31 4.29
CA PRO A 105 10.06 -6.83 5.48
C PRO A 105 10.95 -5.62 5.15
N PHE A 106 11.04 -4.69 6.09
CA PHE A 106 12.09 -3.64 6.08
C PHE A 106 13.45 -4.23 6.49
N GLN A 107 14.54 -3.57 6.07
CA GLN A 107 15.93 -3.90 6.42
C GLN A 107 16.61 -2.74 7.13
#